data_AF-A0A4S1EVQ7-F1
#
_entry.id   AF-A0A4S1EVQ7-F1
#
_cell.length_a   1.000
_cell.length_b   1.000
_cell.length_c   1.000
_cell.angle_alpha   90.00
_cell.angle_beta   90.00
_cell.angle_gamma   90.00
#
_symmetry.space_group_name_H-M   'P 1'
#
loop_
_entity.id
_entity.type
_entity.pdbx_description
1 polymer ?
#
loop_
_entity_poly.entity_id
_entity_poly.type
_entity_poly.pdbx_seq_one_letter_code
_entity_poly.pdbx_strand_id
1 'polypeptide(L)'
;GKVSALDDNAWLKLGGAVAASLRKATEVAVILDLPELQPDGRQAASLAAGILLRSYAFDKYKTRKDKEDGQSDAKDARKAEAAKPAKITIHCADPAAAKKAFAGE
;
A
#
# COMPACT_ATOMS: atom_id res chain seq x y z
N GLY A 1 12.74 9.09 11.62
CA GLY A 1 12.34 8.75 12.99
C GLY A 1 13.44 7.94 13.64
N LYS A 2 13.51 7.87 14.98
CA LYS A 2 14.47 7.02 15.68
C LYS A 2 14.00 5.56 15.61
N VAL A 3 14.90 4.62 15.31
CA VAL A 3 14.57 3.19 15.17
C VAL A 3 14.11 2.59 16.51
N SER A 4 14.64 3.10 17.63
CA SER A 4 14.30 2.70 18.99
C SER A 4 12.91 3.13 19.49
N ALA A 5 12.16 3.91 18.69
CA ALA A 5 10.82 4.41 19.04
C ALA A 5 9.74 3.88 18.07
N LEU A 6 10.00 2.73 17.43
CA LEU A 6 8.99 2.08 16.58
C LEU A 6 8.01 1.28 17.45
N ASP A 7 6.97 1.96 17.90
CA ASP A 7 5.77 1.33 18.47
C ASP A 7 4.85 0.78 17.36
N ASP A 8 3.86 -0.03 17.72
CA ASP A 8 2.90 -0.63 16.75
C ASP A 8 2.22 0.42 15.84
N ASN A 9 1.86 1.58 16.42
CA ASN A 9 1.29 2.70 15.65
C ASN A 9 2.30 3.37 14.71
N ALA A 10 3.60 3.33 15.02
CA ALA A 10 4.64 3.87 14.15
C ALA A 10 4.80 3.00 12.90
N TRP A 11 4.71 1.67 13.04
CA TRP A 11 4.70 0.72 11.92
C TRP A 11 3.50 0.93 10.99
N LEU A 12 2.31 1.16 11.55
CA LEU A 12 1.11 1.47 10.77
C LEU A 12 1.26 2.78 9.97
N LYS A 13 1.78 3.83 10.60
CA LYS A 13 2.06 5.12 9.95
C LYS A 13 3.12 4.99 8.87
N LEU A 14 4.15 4.18 9.11
CA LEU A 14 5.19 3.89 8.12
C LEU A 14 4.58 3.23 6.88
N GLY A 15 3.67 2.26 7.06
CA GLY A 15 2.95 1.62 5.96
C GLY A 15 2.13 2.62 5.13
N GLY A 16 1.42 3.53 5.79
CA GLY A 16 0.71 4.61 5.11
C GLY A 16 1.62 5.58 4.35
N ALA A 17 2.79 5.92 4.91
CA ALA A 17 3.78 6.78 4.26
C ALA A 17 4.43 6.11 3.04
N VAL A 18 4.71 4.81 3.14
CA VAL A 18 5.14 3.99 2.00
C VAL A 18 4.06 4.05 0.92
N ALA A 19 2.80 3.70 1.24
CA ALA A 19 1.68 3.73 0.29
C ALA A 19 1.48 5.10 -0.39
N ALA A 20 1.69 6.21 0.34
CA ALA A 20 1.63 7.55 -0.25
C ALA A 20 2.72 7.78 -1.32
N SER A 21 3.88 7.15 -1.17
CA SER A 21 4.99 7.24 -2.12
C SER A 21 4.77 6.39 -3.38
N LEU A 22 3.93 5.35 -3.31
CA LEU A 22 3.61 4.46 -4.44
C LEU A 22 2.82 5.15 -5.57
N ARG A 23 2.17 6.29 -5.30
CA ARG A 23 1.45 7.14 -6.29
C ARG A 23 0.54 6.34 -7.26
N LYS A 24 1.00 6.14 -8.51
CA LYS A 24 0.27 5.48 -9.61
C LYS A 24 0.89 4.12 -9.98
N ALA A 25 1.82 3.60 -9.18
CA ALA A 25 2.45 2.33 -9.46
C ALA A 25 1.42 1.19 -9.38
N THR A 26 1.47 0.28 -10.34
CA THR A 26 0.58 -0.89 -10.40
C THR A 26 1.16 -2.12 -9.71
N GLU A 27 2.49 -2.24 -9.67
CA GLU A 27 3.22 -3.30 -9.00
C GLU A 27 4.37 -2.70 -8.20
N VAL A 28 4.49 -3.08 -6.93
CA VAL A 28 5.48 -2.52 -6.01
C VAL A 28 6.07 -3.62 -5.13
N ALA A 29 7.40 -3.66 -5.04
CA ALA A 29 8.13 -4.48 -4.08
C ALA A 29 8.67 -3.57 -2.97
N VAL A 30 8.34 -3.90 -1.72
CA VAL A 30 8.83 -3.22 -0.51
C VAL A 30 9.77 -4.17 0.19
N ILE A 31 11.04 -3.79 0.33
CA ILE A 31 12.03 -4.56 1.09
C ILE A 31 12.13 -3.93 2.47
N LEU A 32 11.79 -4.70 3.50
CA LEU A 32 11.93 -4.30 4.89
C LEU A 32 13.32 -4.72 5.38
N ASP A 33 14.27 -3.82 5.22
CA ASP A 33 15.61 -3.95 5.77
C ASP A 33 15.94 -2.72 6.62
N LEU A 34 16.37 -2.96 7.85
CA LEU A 34 16.64 -1.94 8.86
C LEU A 34 18.02 -2.25 9.47
N PRO A 35 18.96 -1.28 9.47
CA PRO A 35 20.35 -1.53 9.84
C PRO A 35 20.55 -1.87 11.32
N GLU A 36 19.63 -1.48 12.19
CA GLU A 36 19.76 -1.61 13.65
C GLU A 36 18.67 -2.49 14.29
N LEU A 37 17.70 -2.96 13.51
CA LEU A 37 16.57 -3.75 14.01
C LEU A 37 16.11 -4.72 12.94
N GLN A 38 16.05 -6.00 13.26
CA GLN A 38 15.40 -6.97 12.37
C GLN A 38 13.88 -6.93 12.61
N PRO A 39 13.07 -6.54 11.62
CA PRO A 39 11.64 -6.46 11.79
C PRO A 39 11.02 -7.84 11.94
N ASP A 40 10.23 -8.03 12.99
CA ASP A 40 9.51 -9.28 13.24
C ASP A 40 8.29 -9.41 12.29
N GLY A 41 7.73 -10.62 12.14
CA GLY A 41 6.59 -10.88 11.28
C GLY A 41 5.37 -10.02 11.63
N ARG A 42 5.17 -9.70 12.91
CA ARG A 42 4.09 -8.80 13.36
C ARG A 42 4.26 -7.36 12.87
N GLN A 43 5.49 -6.86 12.87
CA GLN A 43 5.81 -5.50 12.41
C GLN A 43 5.62 -5.37 10.88
N ALA A 44 6.01 -6.41 10.13
CA ALA A 44 5.73 -6.51 8.71
C ALA A 44 4.22 -6.55 8.41
N ALA A 45 3.43 -7.25 9.23
CA ALA A 45 1.97 -7.27 9.12
C ALA A 45 1.35 -5.89 9.39
N SER A 46 1.77 -5.18 10.43
CA SER A 46 1.27 -3.82 10.72
C SER A 46 1.64 -2.82 9.63
N LEU A 47 2.82 -2.94 9.01
CA LEU A 47 3.18 -2.16 7.82
C LEU A 47 2.21 -2.46 6.66
N ALA A 48 1.93 -3.74 6.38
CA ALA A 48 1.02 -4.16 5.33
C ALA A 48 -0.41 -3.63 5.57
N ALA A 49 -0.89 -3.68 6.81
CA ALA A 49 -2.18 -3.12 7.21
C ALA A 49 -2.24 -1.60 6.96
N GLY A 50 -1.17 -0.87 7.30
CA GLY A 50 -1.05 0.57 7.02
C GLY A 50 -1.11 0.89 5.53
N ILE A 51 -0.47 0.07 4.69
CA ILE A 51 -0.52 0.20 3.24
C ILE A 51 -1.93 -0.04 2.71
N LEU A 52 -2.61 -1.08 3.21
CA LEU A 52 -3.97 -1.45 2.80
C LEU A 52 -4.97 -0.35 3.14
N LEU A 53 -4.95 0.16 4.37
CA LEU A 53 -5.82 1.23 4.83
C LEU A 53 -5.67 2.51 3.98
N ARG A 54 -4.43 2.85 3.60
CA ARG A 54 -4.18 4.03 2.77
C ARG A 54 -4.58 3.85 1.31
N SER A 55 -4.50 2.62 0.80
CA SER A 55 -4.83 2.28 -0.58
C SER A 55 -6.33 2.11 -0.82
N TYR A 56 -7.13 2.00 0.25
CA TYR A 56 -8.57 1.89 0.16
C TYR A 56 -9.22 3.19 -0.34
N ALA A 57 -9.98 3.10 -1.43
CA ALA A 57 -10.78 4.20 -1.97
C ALA A 57 -12.27 3.86 -1.91
N PHE A 58 -13.04 4.70 -1.20
CA PHE A 58 -14.49 4.55 -1.15
C PHE A 58 -15.15 5.20 -2.37
N ASP A 59 -15.25 4.44 -3.45
CA ASP A 59 -15.80 4.91 -4.74
C ASP A 59 -17.27 4.48 -4.97
N LYS A 60 -17.91 3.81 -4.00
CA LYS A 60 -19.27 3.24 -4.13
C LYS A 60 -20.35 4.26 -4.51
N TYR A 61 -20.20 5.52 -4.12
CA TYR A 61 -21.16 6.60 -4.41
C TYR A 61 -20.61 7.66 -5.35
N LYS A 62 -19.42 7.46 -5.93
CA LYS A 62 -18.90 8.39 -6.93
C LYS A 62 -19.51 8.05 -8.28
N THR A 63 -20.31 8.96 -8.81
CA THR A 63 -20.78 8.90 -10.19
C THR A 63 -19.58 8.98 -11.13
N ARG A 64 -19.43 7.96 -11.99
CA ARG A 64 -18.44 7.99 -13.06
C ARG A 64 -18.97 8.98 -14.11
N LYS A 65 -18.13 9.94 -14.53
CA LYS A 65 -18.42 10.72 -15.73
C LYS A 65 -18.31 9.79 -16.93
N ASP A 66 -19.44 9.32 -17.43
CA ASP A 66 -19.51 8.81 -18.80
C ASP A 66 -19.29 9.99 -19.75
N LYS A 67 -18.44 9.75 -20.75
CA LYS A 67 -18.11 10.73 -21.79
C LYS A 67 -19.28 10.81 -22.75
N GLU A 68 -20.07 11.86 -22.65
CA GLU A 68 -20.87 12.34 -23.78
C GLU A 68 -20.05 13.42 -24.50
N ASP A 69 -19.98 13.28 -25.83
CA ASP A 69 -19.37 14.15 -26.85
C ASP A 69 -17.86 14.04 -27.17
N GLY A 70 -17.58 13.40 -28.33
CA GLY A 70 -16.84 14.04 -29.43
C GLY A 70 -15.30 14.15 -29.39
N GLN A 71 -14.61 13.12 -29.92
CA GLN A 71 -13.31 13.13 -30.65
C GLN A 71 -12.01 13.73 -30.04
N SER A 72 -10.93 12.93 -30.23
CA SER A 72 -9.48 13.22 -30.15
C SER A 72 -8.97 13.81 -28.82
N ASP A 73 -8.25 13.10 -27.95
CA ASP A 73 -7.05 12.31 -28.21
C ASP A 73 -6.97 11.01 -27.40
N ALA A 74 -6.57 9.95 -28.09
CA ALA A 74 -6.51 8.57 -27.63
C ALA A 74 -5.31 8.24 -26.71
N LYS A 75 -4.90 9.13 -25.81
CA LYS A 75 -3.83 8.84 -24.82
C LYS A 75 -4.16 9.08 -23.35
N ASP A 76 -5.21 9.85 -23.04
CA ASP A 76 -5.56 10.17 -21.63
C ASP A 76 -6.86 9.51 -21.14
N ALA A 77 -7.48 8.68 -21.99
CA ALA A 77 -8.78 8.05 -21.78
C ALA A 77 -8.77 6.72 -20.99
N ARG A 78 -7.64 6.32 -20.36
CA ARG A 78 -7.58 5.16 -19.43
C ARG A 78 -7.45 5.55 -17.95
N LYS A 79 -7.64 6.83 -17.61
CA LYS A 79 -7.53 7.32 -16.23
C LYS A 79 -8.86 7.36 -15.47
N ALA A 80 -9.87 6.66 -16.00
CA ALA A 80 -11.11 6.27 -15.32
C ALA A 80 -11.10 4.77 -14.95
N GLU A 81 -9.91 4.16 -14.89
CA GLU A 81 -9.71 2.93 -14.16
C GLU A 81 -9.77 3.32 -12.68
N ALA A 82 -10.82 2.88 -11.96
CA ALA A 82 -10.76 2.77 -10.51
C ALA A 82 -9.37 2.24 -10.18
N ALA A 83 -8.55 3.04 -9.50
CA ALA A 83 -7.14 2.72 -9.31
C ALA A 83 -7.08 1.31 -8.72
N LYS A 84 -6.74 0.32 -9.55
CA LYS A 84 -6.60 -1.05 -9.08
C LYS A 84 -5.62 -0.97 -7.92
N PRO A 85 -5.96 -1.54 -6.75
CA PRO A 85 -5.01 -1.53 -5.64
C PRO A 85 -3.71 -2.11 -6.16
N ALA A 86 -2.63 -1.35 -6.01
CA ALA A 86 -1.32 -1.76 -6.48
C ALA A 86 -1.01 -3.16 -5.92
N LYS A 87 -0.43 -4.04 -6.72
CA LYS A 87 0.05 -5.32 -6.20
C LYS A 87 1.31 -5.05 -5.38
N ILE A 88 1.19 -5.10 -4.06
CA ILE A 88 2.31 -4.84 -3.14
C ILE A 88 2.87 -6.17 -2.64
N THR A 89 4.16 -6.40 -2.86
CA THR A 89 4.91 -7.53 -2.32
C THR A 89 5.84 -7.00 -1.25
N ILE A 90 5.76 -7.53 -0.03
CA ILE A 90 6.64 -7.17 1.08
C ILE A 90 7.65 -8.30 1.27
N HIS A 91 8.93 -7.98 1.13
CA HIS A 91 10.04 -8.87 1.44
C HIS A 91 10.51 -8.56 2.87
N CYS A 92 10.38 -9.55 3.74
CA CYS A 92 10.83 -9.52 5.14
C CYS A 92 11.68 -10.74 5.46
N ALA A 93 12.44 -10.68 6.56
CA ALA A 93 13.31 -11.76 7.00
C ALA A 93 12.55 -13.07 7.24
N ASP A 94 11.32 -12.99 7.78
CA ASP A 94 10.41 -14.13 7.93
C ASP A 94 9.05 -13.89 7.23
N PRO A 95 8.87 -14.40 6.00
CA PRO A 95 7.61 -14.24 5.26
C PRO A 95 6.48 -15.15 5.77
N ALA A 96 6.78 -16.22 6.50
CA ALA A 96 5.77 -17.15 7.00
C ALA A 96 5.08 -16.60 8.25
N ALA A 97 5.86 -16.05 9.19
CA ALA A 97 5.39 -15.35 10.36
C ALA A 97 4.57 -14.11 9.98
N ALA A 98 5.02 -13.34 8.97
CA ALA A 98 4.29 -12.17 8.48
C ALA A 98 2.91 -12.54 7.90
N LYS A 99 2.83 -13.60 7.08
CA LYS A 99 1.54 -14.08 6.54
C LYS A 99 0.58 -14.51 7.64
N LYS A 100 1.09 -15.23 8.65
CA LYS A 100 0.28 -15.69 9.79
C LYS A 100 -0.22 -14.52 10.64
N ALA A 101 0.64 -13.54 10.91
CA ALA A 101 0.29 -12.35 11.68
C ALA A 101 -0.74 -11.49 10.92
N PHE A 102 -0.56 -11.31 9.61
CA PHE A 102 -1.49 -10.54 8.78
C PHE A 102 -2.89 -11.18 8.67
N ALA A 103 -2.99 -12.52 8.71
CA ALA A 103 -4.28 -13.21 8.69
C ALA A 103 -4.99 -13.25 10.06
N GLY A 104 -4.25 -12.97 11.14
CA GLY A 104 -4.77 -12.96 12.51
C GLY A 104 -5.06 -11.55 13.07
N GLU A 105 -4.73 -10.49 12.33
CA GLU A 105 -5.16 -9.11 12.61
C GLU A 105 -6.59 -8.83 12.11
#